data_AF-A0AAV4NT17-F1
#
_entry.id   AF-A0AAV4NT17-F1
#
_cell.length_a   1.000
_cell.length_b   1.000
_cell.length_c   1.000
_cell.angle_alpha   90.00
_cell.angle_beta   90.00
_cell.angle_gamma   90.00
#
_symmetry.space_group_name_H-M   'P 1'
#
loop_
_entity.id
_entity.type
_entity.pdbx_description
1 polymer ?
#
loop_
_entity_poly.entity_id
_entity_poly.type
_entity_poly.pdbx_seq_one_letter_code
_entity_poly.pdbx_strand_id
1 'polypeptide(L)'
;MNALLWVHAQSNVANLIQCDKSAFVFNRKHKIYYNNKFCYSKTSGEDLKSLETISSQIEYDQIAEETLQSIGDHVEEILASSDLQDWDVTYNNGVLTISLNDHGTYVINKQSPNKQIWLSSPFSGPKKYDFNNGIWIYKQDGISLHELLNNEIPKVIKKRS
;
A
#
# COMPACT_ATOMS: atom_id res chain seq x y z
N MET A 1 -13.58 59.55 4.51
CA MET A 1 -14.95 59.10 4.85
C MET A 1 -14.88 57.62 5.19
N ASN A 2 -15.12 57.27 6.47
CA ASN A 2 -15.66 56.03 7.08
C ASN A 2 -15.24 54.65 6.52
N ALA A 3 -14.97 53.59 7.29
CA ALA A 3 -14.90 53.36 8.74
C ALA A 3 -14.21 51.99 8.97
N LEU A 4 -13.71 51.79 10.20
CA LEU A 4 -13.12 50.56 10.74
C LEU A 4 -14.14 49.43 10.90
N LEU A 5 -13.70 48.17 10.71
CA LEU A 5 -14.17 47.03 11.51
C LEU A 5 -13.08 45.95 11.58
N TRP A 6 -12.66 45.64 12.81
CA TRP A 6 -11.78 44.54 13.16
C TRP A 6 -12.56 43.22 13.16
N VAL A 7 -11.99 42.15 12.58
CA VAL A 7 -12.28 40.76 12.97
C VAL A 7 -10.96 39.99 13.04
N HIS A 8 -10.67 39.43 14.21
CA HIS A 8 -9.56 38.49 14.44
C HIS A 8 -9.80 37.18 13.66
N ALA A 9 -8.77 36.71 12.96
CA ALA A 9 -8.53 35.28 12.76
C ALA A 9 -7.04 35.06 12.47
N GLN A 10 -6.31 34.64 13.50
CA GLN A 10 -4.97 34.07 13.35
C GLN A 10 -5.09 32.68 12.71
N SER A 11 -4.40 32.44 11.61
CA SER A 11 -3.18 31.62 11.59
C SER A 11 -2.77 31.23 10.16
N ASN A 12 -1.45 31.30 9.96
CA ASN A 12 -0.70 31.02 8.75
C ASN A 12 -1.01 29.66 8.12
N VAL A 13 -1.32 29.67 6.83
CA VAL A 13 -1.11 28.52 5.94
C VAL A 13 -0.21 28.96 4.80
N ALA A 14 1.10 28.80 5.00
CA ALA A 14 2.10 29.04 3.96
C ALA A 14 2.75 27.71 3.55
N ASN A 15 2.81 27.52 2.23
CA ASN A 15 3.70 26.66 1.45
C ASN A 15 3.26 25.20 1.21
N LEU A 16 2.55 25.03 0.10
CA LEU A 16 2.34 23.77 -0.62
C LEU A 16 3.41 23.68 -1.73
N ILE A 17 4.21 22.61 -1.76
CA ILE A 17 5.06 22.26 -2.91
C ILE A 17 4.41 21.06 -3.62
N GLN A 18 4.29 21.17 -4.95
CA GLN A 18 3.68 20.20 -5.84
C GLN A 18 4.74 19.24 -6.41
N CYS A 19 4.50 17.94 -6.33
CA CYS A 19 5.25 16.92 -7.09
C CYS A 19 4.27 15.95 -7.76
N ASP A 20 4.64 15.48 -8.95
CA ASP A 20 3.76 14.89 -9.97
C ASP A 20 3.97 13.36 -10.12
N LYS A 21 2.87 12.67 -10.47
CA LYS A 21 2.67 11.32 -11.06
C LYS A 21 2.66 10.01 -10.21
N SER A 22 1.41 9.53 -10.05
CA SER A 22 0.88 8.16 -10.34
C SER A 22 1.34 6.93 -9.54
N ALA A 23 0.55 6.53 -8.52
CA ALA A 23 0.24 5.13 -8.18
C ALA A 23 -1.01 5.06 -7.27
N PHE A 24 -1.88 4.06 -7.46
CA PHE A 24 -3.22 3.94 -6.82
C PHE A 24 -3.42 2.58 -6.14
N VAL A 25 -4.01 2.54 -4.93
CA VAL A 25 -4.71 1.37 -4.36
C VAL A 25 -5.89 1.84 -3.48
N PHE A 26 -7.01 1.09 -3.51
CA PHE A 26 -8.32 1.40 -2.91
C PHE A 26 -8.78 0.24 -2.00
N ASN A 27 -9.27 0.53 -0.78
CA ASN A 27 -10.03 -0.42 0.06
C ASN A 27 -11.51 0.03 0.13
N ARG A 28 -12.46 -0.88 -0.17
CA ARG A 28 -13.91 -0.56 -0.25
C ARG A 28 -14.66 -0.59 1.10
N LYS A 29 -14.06 -1.05 2.21
CA LYS A 29 -14.73 -1.16 3.52
C LYS A 29 -14.08 -0.37 4.64
N HIS A 30 -12.76 -0.21 4.58
CA HIS A 30 -11.99 0.57 5.54
C HIS A 30 -11.26 1.67 4.77
N LYS A 31 -11.58 2.93 5.05
CA LYS A 31 -11.02 4.11 4.39
C LYS A 31 -9.49 4.10 4.43
N ILE A 32 -8.84 3.58 3.40
CA ILE A 32 -7.38 3.69 3.21
C ILE A 32 -7.17 4.52 1.95
N TYR A 33 -6.55 5.69 2.14
CA TYR A 33 -6.20 6.63 1.09
C TYR A 33 -4.70 6.54 0.80
N TYR A 34 -4.30 6.61 -0.48
CA TYR A 34 -2.93 6.94 -0.85
C TYR A 34 -2.86 8.05 -1.89
N ASN A 35 -2.25 9.16 -1.47
CA ASN A 35 -1.37 10.03 -2.26
C ASN A 35 -0.68 10.99 -1.27
N ASN A 36 0.59 10.73 -0.92
CA ASN A 36 1.54 11.48 -0.08
C ASN A 36 1.11 12.83 0.56
N LYS A 37 0.01 12.84 1.31
CA LYS A 37 -0.34 13.80 2.35
C LYS A 37 -1.11 13.04 3.42
N PHE A 38 -0.52 12.91 4.59
CA PHE A 38 -1.34 12.81 5.79
C PHE A 38 -2.26 14.04 5.83
N CYS A 39 -3.55 13.82 5.61
CA CYS A 39 -4.59 14.61 6.23
C CYS A 39 -5.35 13.65 7.13
N TYR A 40 -4.93 13.54 8.38
CA TYR A 40 -5.88 13.22 9.44
C TYR A 40 -6.99 14.27 9.34
N SER A 41 -8.27 13.86 9.36
CA SER A 41 -9.30 14.80 9.77
C SER A 41 -8.96 15.20 11.20
N LYS A 42 -8.39 16.40 11.37
CA LYS A 42 -8.36 17.07 12.66
C LYS A 42 -9.80 17.50 12.94
N THR A 43 -10.66 16.56 13.32
CA THR A 43 -11.78 16.92 14.18
C THR A 43 -11.15 17.24 15.52
N SER A 44 -11.23 18.52 15.84
CA SER A 44 -10.86 19.17 17.09
C SER A 44 -10.67 18.25 18.29
N GLY A 45 -9.46 18.29 18.86
CA GLY A 45 -9.23 18.04 20.28
C GLY A 45 -9.33 16.58 20.72
N GLU A 46 -8.30 16.16 21.44
CA GLU A 46 -8.22 14.95 22.26
C GLU A 46 -7.79 13.66 21.53
N ASP A 47 -6.65 13.16 22.01
CA ASP A 47 -6.03 11.87 21.80
C ASP A 47 -5.47 11.53 20.41
N LEU A 48 -4.17 11.84 20.24
CA LEU A 48 -3.22 10.99 19.51
C LEU A 48 -3.18 9.60 20.19
N LYS A 49 -4.24 8.81 20.05
CA LYS A 49 -4.26 7.40 20.45
C LYS A 49 -3.24 6.67 19.57
N SER A 50 -2.15 6.25 20.22
CA SER A 50 -1.26 5.15 19.85
C SER A 50 -1.37 4.63 18.42
N LEU A 51 -0.30 4.82 17.63
CA LEU A 51 0.03 4.09 16.39
C LEU A 51 -0.76 2.75 16.27
N GLU A 52 -1.69 2.66 15.32
CA GLU A 52 -2.60 1.53 15.19
C GLU A 52 -1.83 0.28 14.74
N THR A 53 -1.44 -0.53 15.72
CA THR A 53 -0.90 -1.88 15.54
C THR A 53 -2.05 -2.88 15.61
N ILE A 54 -2.01 -3.94 14.80
CA ILE A 54 -3.09 -4.94 14.78
C ILE A 54 -3.21 -5.65 16.13
N SER A 55 -4.33 -5.41 16.80
CA SER A 55 -4.55 -5.87 18.16
C SER A 55 -5.00 -7.33 18.22
N SER A 56 -5.83 -7.78 17.28
CA SER A 56 -6.44 -9.11 17.30
C SER A 56 -6.05 -9.98 16.09
N GLN A 57 -6.18 -11.31 16.25
CA GLN A 57 -5.90 -12.26 15.17
C GLN A 57 -6.92 -12.12 14.02
N ILE A 58 -8.19 -11.96 14.36
CA ILE A 58 -9.30 -11.81 13.41
C ILE A 58 -9.09 -10.56 12.54
N GLU A 59 -8.74 -9.44 13.16
CA GLU A 59 -8.44 -8.19 12.47
C GLU A 59 -7.26 -8.34 11.51
N TYR A 60 -6.18 -9.01 11.94
CA TYR A 60 -5.05 -9.30 11.07
C TYR A 60 -5.47 -10.15 9.87
N ASP A 61 -6.21 -11.23 10.12
CA ASP A 61 -6.57 -12.17 9.06
C ASP A 61 -7.45 -11.51 8.00
N GLN A 62 -8.38 -10.64 8.41
CA GLN A 62 -9.21 -9.84 7.52
C GLN A 62 -8.37 -8.84 6.71
N ILE A 63 -7.55 -8.02 7.35
CA ILE A 63 -6.73 -7.01 6.67
C ILE A 63 -5.76 -7.67 5.68
N ALA A 64 -5.09 -8.74 6.09
CA ALA A 64 -4.12 -9.42 5.25
C ALA A 64 -4.79 -10.12 4.05
N GLU A 65 -5.96 -10.72 4.26
CA GLU A 65 -6.74 -11.33 3.18
C GLU A 65 -7.25 -10.30 2.17
N GLU A 66 -7.84 -9.19 2.65
CA GLU A 66 -8.24 -8.09 1.78
C GLU A 66 -7.05 -7.49 1.02
N THR A 67 -5.90 -7.36 1.68
CA THR A 67 -4.66 -6.86 1.05
C THR A 67 -4.23 -7.78 -0.09
N LEU A 68 -4.10 -9.09 0.16
CA LEU A 68 -3.61 -10.03 -0.85
C LEU A 68 -4.59 -10.20 -2.01
N GLN A 69 -5.89 -10.26 -1.74
CA GLN A 69 -6.89 -10.29 -2.80
C GLN A 69 -6.79 -9.05 -3.69
N SER A 70 -6.71 -7.85 -3.08
CA SER A 70 -6.59 -6.60 -3.83
C SER A 70 -5.31 -6.51 -4.65
N ILE A 71 -4.18 -7.03 -4.15
CA ILE A 71 -2.93 -7.10 -4.92
C ILE A 71 -3.10 -8.05 -6.10
N GLY A 72 -3.67 -9.23 -5.89
CA GLY A 72 -3.93 -10.22 -6.94
C GLY A 72 -4.78 -9.64 -8.07
N ASP A 73 -5.97 -9.15 -7.74
CA ASP A 73 -6.92 -8.57 -8.70
C ASP A 73 -6.26 -7.45 -9.54
N HIS A 74 -5.45 -6.59 -8.91
CA HIS A 74 -4.81 -5.48 -9.60
C HIS A 74 -3.66 -5.93 -10.50
N VAL A 75 -2.85 -6.88 -10.03
CA VAL A 75 -1.76 -7.42 -10.85
C VAL A 75 -2.32 -8.15 -12.07
N GLU A 76 -3.43 -8.91 -11.92
CA GLU A 76 -4.15 -9.49 -13.05
C GLU A 76 -4.60 -8.42 -14.07
N GLU A 77 -5.18 -7.31 -13.61
CA GLU A 77 -5.61 -6.22 -14.49
C GLU A 77 -4.44 -5.59 -15.28
N ILE A 78 -3.32 -5.34 -14.61
CA ILE A 78 -2.12 -4.80 -15.27
C ILE A 78 -1.56 -5.81 -16.28
N LEU A 79 -1.50 -7.09 -15.92
CA LEU A 79 -0.94 -8.13 -16.79
C LEU A 79 -1.85 -8.39 -18.00
N ALA A 80 -3.17 -8.38 -17.82
CA ALA A 80 -4.16 -8.54 -18.90
C ALA A 80 -4.13 -7.38 -19.90
N SER A 81 -3.70 -6.20 -19.48
CA SER A 81 -3.50 -5.04 -20.37
C SER A 81 -2.08 -4.93 -20.93
N SER A 82 -1.20 -5.88 -20.61
CA SER A 82 0.18 -5.92 -21.05
C SER A 82 0.42 -6.85 -22.25
N ASP A 83 1.58 -6.69 -22.89
CA ASP A 83 2.06 -7.61 -23.93
C ASP A 83 2.66 -8.92 -23.36
N LEU A 84 2.76 -9.06 -22.04
CA LEU A 84 3.36 -10.23 -21.41
C LEU A 84 2.44 -11.45 -21.63
N GLN A 85 3.03 -12.57 -22.05
CA GLN A 85 2.33 -13.84 -22.26
C GLN A 85 2.70 -14.86 -21.19
N ASP A 86 1.84 -15.87 -21.03
CA ASP A 86 2.03 -17.00 -20.11
C ASP A 86 2.27 -16.60 -18.65
N TRP A 87 1.64 -15.50 -18.22
CA TRP A 87 1.55 -15.12 -16.82
C TRP A 87 0.38 -15.83 -16.13
N ASP A 88 0.49 -16.01 -14.81
CA ASP A 88 -0.55 -16.61 -13.98
C ASP A 88 -0.57 -15.93 -12.61
N VAL A 89 -1.77 -15.69 -12.08
CA VAL A 89 -1.98 -15.12 -10.74
C VAL A 89 -2.96 -16.01 -10.01
N THR A 90 -2.56 -16.50 -8.84
CA THR A 90 -3.41 -17.39 -8.03
C THR A 90 -3.36 -16.98 -6.56
N TYR A 91 -4.52 -16.87 -5.94
CA TYR A 91 -4.66 -16.67 -4.50
C TYR A 91 -5.36 -17.87 -3.87
N ASN A 92 -4.65 -18.58 -2.99
CA ASN A 92 -5.19 -19.77 -2.31
C ASN A 92 -4.70 -19.84 -0.87
N ASN A 93 -5.62 -19.98 0.08
CA ASN A 93 -5.36 -20.19 1.50
C ASN A 93 -4.31 -19.23 2.10
N GLY A 94 -4.42 -17.95 1.77
CA GLY A 94 -3.52 -16.90 2.28
C GLY A 94 -2.18 -16.81 1.56
N VAL A 95 -1.99 -17.55 0.47
CA VAL A 95 -0.81 -17.47 -0.40
C VAL A 95 -1.23 -16.91 -1.76
N LEU A 96 -0.71 -15.74 -2.10
CA LEU A 96 -0.77 -15.15 -3.43
C LEU A 96 0.51 -15.50 -4.21
N THR A 97 0.35 -16.12 -5.37
CA THR A 97 1.43 -16.45 -6.29
C THR A 97 1.23 -15.67 -7.58
N ILE A 98 2.26 -14.95 -8.03
CA ILE A 98 2.26 -14.22 -9.30
C ILE A 98 3.42 -14.77 -10.13
N SER A 99 3.12 -15.53 -11.16
CA SER A 99 4.08 -16.06 -12.13
C SER A 99 4.18 -15.13 -13.33
N LEU A 100 5.38 -14.61 -13.60
CA LEU A 100 5.65 -13.72 -14.73
C LEU A 100 6.50 -14.41 -15.80
N ASN A 101 6.24 -15.71 -16.05
CA ASN A 101 6.98 -16.54 -17.00
C ASN A 101 8.51 -16.53 -16.70
N ASP A 102 9.35 -16.27 -17.70
CA ASP A 102 10.82 -16.23 -17.59
C ASP A 102 11.35 -15.15 -16.63
N HIS A 103 10.50 -14.22 -16.17
CA HIS A 103 10.88 -13.17 -15.23
C HIS A 103 10.79 -13.60 -13.75
N GLY A 104 10.34 -14.83 -13.51
CA GLY A 104 10.27 -15.43 -12.18
C GLY A 104 8.91 -15.30 -11.51
N THR A 105 8.85 -15.75 -10.26
CA THR A 105 7.60 -15.92 -9.50
C THR A 105 7.68 -15.18 -8.18
N TYR A 106 6.67 -14.36 -7.90
CA TYR A 106 6.46 -13.77 -6.59
C TYR A 106 5.58 -14.70 -5.76
N VAL A 107 5.93 -14.87 -4.50
CA VAL A 107 5.10 -15.57 -3.52
C VAL A 107 4.87 -14.64 -2.32
N ILE A 108 3.62 -14.29 -2.06
CA ILE A 108 3.21 -13.38 -0.99
C ILE A 108 2.26 -14.14 -0.06
N ASN A 109 2.65 -14.33 1.19
CA ASN A 109 1.97 -15.22 2.12
C ASN A 109 1.57 -14.52 3.42
N LYS A 110 0.35 -14.80 3.90
CA LYS A 110 -0.09 -14.53 5.26
C LYS A 110 0.72 -15.36 6.26
N GLN A 111 1.31 -14.70 7.24
CA GLN A 111 1.98 -15.34 8.37
C GLN A 111 1.21 -15.03 9.65
N SER A 112 0.07 -15.70 9.78
CA SER A 112 -0.89 -15.49 10.88
C SER A 112 -0.27 -15.54 12.28
N PRO A 113 0.62 -16.49 12.63
CA PRO A 113 1.24 -16.51 13.97
C PRO A 113 2.02 -15.25 14.31
N ASN A 114 2.62 -14.60 13.30
CA ASN A 114 3.45 -13.42 13.46
C ASN A 114 2.68 -12.12 13.17
N LYS A 115 1.44 -12.21 12.66
CA LYS A 115 0.68 -11.10 12.10
C LYS A 115 1.47 -10.31 11.04
N GLN A 116 2.14 -11.03 10.14
CA GLN A 116 3.01 -10.47 9.10
C GLN A 116 2.59 -10.92 7.70
N ILE A 117 2.96 -10.14 6.69
CA ILE A 117 2.98 -10.63 5.31
C ILE A 117 4.42 -10.92 4.92
N TRP A 118 4.69 -12.10 4.38
CA TRP A 118 6.01 -12.43 3.84
C TRP A 118 5.96 -12.42 2.32
N LEU A 119 6.98 -11.82 1.74
CA LEU A 119 7.20 -11.75 0.30
C LEU A 119 8.44 -12.55 -0.04
N SER A 120 8.39 -13.33 -1.11
CA SER A 120 9.54 -13.78 -1.88
C SER A 120 9.45 -13.11 -3.26
N SER A 121 10.33 -12.14 -3.52
CA SER A 121 10.48 -11.53 -4.85
C SER A 121 11.62 -12.20 -5.64
N PRO A 122 11.45 -12.46 -6.94
CA PRO A 122 12.54 -12.95 -7.80
C PRO A 122 13.64 -11.89 -8.01
N PHE A 123 13.40 -10.62 -7.67
CA PHE A 123 14.36 -9.52 -7.84
C PHE A 123 14.99 -9.06 -6.54
N SER A 124 14.19 -8.85 -5.49
CA SER A 124 14.65 -8.32 -4.20
C SER A 124 14.74 -9.35 -3.07
N GLY A 125 14.40 -10.61 -3.36
CA GLY A 125 14.51 -11.70 -2.40
C GLY A 125 13.43 -11.67 -1.30
N PRO A 126 13.66 -12.34 -0.16
CA PRO A 126 12.67 -12.48 0.89
C PRO A 126 12.54 -11.22 1.76
N LYS A 127 11.31 -10.79 2.05
CA LYS A 127 10.99 -9.67 2.95
C LYS A 127 9.84 -10.02 3.88
N LYS A 128 9.86 -9.46 5.10
CA LYS A 128 8.84 -9.67 6.13
C LYS A 128 8.23 -8.33 6.52
N TYR A 129 6.96 -8.13 6.21
CA TYR A 129 6.26 -6.88 6.41
C TYR A 129 5.44 -6.91 7.69
N ASP A 130 5.62 -5.87 8.51
CA ASP A 130 4.81 -5.60 9.68
C ASP A 130 3.72 -4.58 9.31
N PHE A 131 2.53 -4.70 9.88
CA PHE A 131 1.47 -3.71 9.70
C PHE A 131 1.61 -2.57 10.70
N ASN A 132 1.68 -1.34 10.21
CA ASN A 132 1.72 -0.14 11.03
C ASN A 132 0.96 1.00 10.32
N ASN A 133 0.02 1.63 11.02
CA ASN A 133 -0.74 2.79 10.53
C ASN A 133 -1.38 2.56 9.15
N GLY A 134 -1.97 1.39 8.92
CA GLY A 134 -2.63 1.06 7.66
C GLY A 134 -1.71 0.53 6.55
N ILE A 135 -0.42 0.34 6.83
CA ILE A 135 0.59 0.05 5.79
C ILE A 135 1.42 -1.16 6.20
N TRP A 136 1.68 -2.05 5.23
CA TRP A 136 2.65 -3.15 5.36
C TRP A 136 4.06 -2.62 5.06
N ILE A 137 4.87 -2.45 6.10
CA ILE A 137 6.22 -1.85 6.04
C ILE A 137 7.30 -2.90 6.30
N TYR A 138 8.35 -2.88 5.48
CA TYR A 138 9.56 -3.65 5.75
C TYR A 138 10.52 -2.84 6.62
N LYS A 139 10.81 -3.30 7.83
CA LYS A 139 11.60 -2.53 8.81
C LYS A 139 13.04 -2.22 8.40
N GLN A 140 13.62 -2.99 7.47
CA GLN A 140 15.05 -2.84 7.14
C GLN A 140 15.31 -1.64 6.23
N ASP A 141 14.45 -1.40 5.24
CA ASP A 141 14.59 -0.29 4.28
C ASP A 141 13.46 0.75 4.37
N GLY A 142 12.41 0.47 5.15
CA GLY A 142 11.25 1.34 5.32
C GLY A 142 10.28 1.33 4.13
N ILE A 143 10.54 0.52 3.11
CA ILE A 143 9.73 0.47 1.89
C ILE A 143 8.47 -0.35 2.17
N SER A 144 7.33 0.14 1.67
CA SER A 144 6.06 -0.58 1.81
C SER A 144 5.93 -1.73 0.80
N LEU A 145 5.12 -2.73 1.11
CA LEU A 145 4.82 -3.84 0.19
C LEU A 145 4.30 -3.33 -1.16
N HIS A 146 3.34 -2.41 -1.13
CA HIS A 146 2.74 -1.82 -2.32
C HIS A 146 3.74 -1.02 -3.14
N GLU A 147 4.58 -0.21 -2.49
CA GLU A 147 5.61 0.56 -3.17
C GLU A 147 6.63 -0.35 -3.86
N LEU A 148 7.06 -1.42 -3.20
CA LEU A 148 7.98 -2.38 -3.80
C LEU A 148 7.37 -3.04 -5.04
N LEU A 149 6.14 -3.55 -4.95
CA LEU A 149 5.46 -4.20 -6.08
C LEU A 149 5.23 -3.21 -7.24
N ASN A 150 4.83 -1.98 -6.94
CA ASN A 150 4.67 -0.90 -7.93
C ASN A 150 5.98 -0.50 -8.62
N ASN A 151 7.12 -0.73 -7.96
CA ASN A 151 8.44 -0.47 -8.51
C ASN A 151 8.99 -1.65 -9.31
N GLU A 152 8.66 -2.89 -8.96
CA GLU A 152 9.20 -4.09 -9.60
C GLU A 152 8.35 -4.55 -10.80
N ILE A 153 7.04 -4.72 -10.61
CA ILE A 153 6.14 -5.33 -11.62
C ILE A 153 6.10 -4.53 -12.94
N PRO A 154 5.92 -3.19 -12.93
CA PRO A 154 5.89 -2.44 -14.19
C PRO A 154 7.22 -2.47 -14.96
N LYS A 155 8.35 -2.67 -14.27
CA LYS A 155 9.66 -2.82 -14.93
C LYS A 155 9.76 -4.14 -15.69
N VAL A 156 9.13 -5.19 -15.18
CA VAL A 156 9.05 -6.49 -15.88
C VAL A 156 8.22 -6.33 -17.15
N ILE A 157 7.04 -5.72 -17.03
CA ILE A 157 6.09 -5.55 -18.13
C ILE A 157 6.66 -4.70 -19.28
N LYS A 158 7.42 -3.65 -18.97
CA LYS A 158 8.00 -2.76 -19.99
C LYS A 158 9.25 -3.32 -20.66
N LYS A 159 9.85 -4.39 -20.13
CA LYS A 159 11.14 -4.89 -20.60
C LYS A 159 10.96 -5.82 -21.80
N ARG A 160 10.73 -5.23 -22.97
CA ARG A 160 10.93 -5.88 -24.26
C ARG A 160 12.33 -5.53 -24.75
N SER A 161 13.20 -6.53 -24.91
CA SER A 161 14.48 -6.40 -25.63
C SER A 161 14.25 -6.85 -27.06
#